data_AF-A0A7K0ZLR6-F1
#
_entry.id   AF-A0A7K0ZLR6-F1
#
_cell.length_a   1.000
_cell.length_b   1.000
_cell.length_c   1.000
_cell.angle_alpha   90.00
_cell.angle_beta   90.00
_cell.angle_gamma   90.00
#
_symmetry.space_group_name_H-M   'P 1'
#
loop_
_entity.id
_entity.type
_entity.pdbx_description
1 polymer ?
#
loop_
_entity_poly.entity_id
_entity_poly.type
_entity_poly.pdbx_seq_one_letter_code
_entity_poly.pdbx_strand_id
1 'polypeptide(L)'
;MTTTSQNFDTSRVLLLPLGSFEQHGPHLPLDTDTIIIDSVIAHALQDTQVDSRSFVLAPTIAISASDEHAGFPGTLSTGTE
;
A
#
# COMPACT_ATOMS: atom_id res chain seq x y z
N MET A 1 -14.14 16.58 19.91
CA MET A 1 -13.26 16.08 18.83
C MET A 1 -11.84 16.18 19.37
N THR A 2 -11.30 15.08 19.90
CA THR A 2 -10.01 15.08 20.60
C THR A 2 -8.91 14.86 19.57
N THR A 3 -8.20 15.91 19.20
CA THR A 3 -6.98 15.82 18.40
C THR A 3 -5.85 15.33 19.29
N THR A 4 -5.57 14.03 19.26
CA THR A 4 -4.36 13.48 19.88
C THR A 4 -3.15 13.98 19.10
N SER A 5 -2.37 14.89 19.69
CA SER A 5 -1.05 15.23 19.20
C SER A 5 -0.13 14.03 19.44
N GLN A 6 0.16 13.27 18.39
CA GLN A 6 1.19 12.25 18.41
C GLN A 6 2.53 12.95 18.16
N ASN A 7 3.46 12.85 19.11
CA ASN A 7 4.83 13.28 18.90
C ASN A 7 5.51 12.28 17.96
N PHE A 8 5.65 12.67 16.69
CA PHE A 8 6.43 11.90 15.73
C PHE A 8 7.91 12.12 16.01
N ASP A 9 8.60 11.03 16.34
CA ASP A 9 10.05 10.99 16.30
C ASP A 9 10.50 11.19 14.85
N THR A 10 11.03 12.37 14.53
CA THR A 10 11.43 12.75 13.16
C THR A 10 12.59 11.93 12.62
N SER A 11 13.17 11.02 13.41
CA SER A 11 14.21 10.10 12.97
C SER A 11 13.68 8.88 12.21
N ARG A 12 12.37 8.61 12.25
CA ARG A 12 11.77 7.42 11.61
C ARG A 12 11.31 7.68 10.18
N VAL A 13 11.43 6.65 9.35
CA VAL A 13 10.98 6.67 7.95
C VAL A 13 9.55 6.17 7.86
N LEU A 14 8.68 6.93 7.20
CA LEU A 14 7.32 6.50 6.90
C LEU A 14 7.33 5.53 5.70
N LEU A 15 6.79 4.34 5.88
CA LEU A 15 6.47 3.41 4.81
C LEU A 15 5.01 3.60 4.44
N LEU A 16 4.76 4.06 3.21
CA LEU A 16 3.41 4.19 2.64
C LEU A 16 3.24 3.11 1.56
N PRO A 17 2.55 1.99 1.87
CA PRO A 17 2.31 0.95 0.89
C PRO A 17 1.30 1.45 -0.15
N LEU A 18 1.58 1.19 -1.42
CA LEU A 18 0.72 1.57 -2.53
C LEU A 18 0.49 0.33 -3.39
N GLY A 19 -0.78 -0.04 -3.55
CA GLY A 19 -1.23 -1.04 -4.51
C GLY A 19 -2.28 -0.45 -5.46
N SER A 20 -3.03 -1.32 -6.11
CA SER A 20 -4.12 -1.01 -7.03
C SER A 20 -5.27 -2.00 -6.83
N PHE A 21 -6.44 -1.65 -7.37
CA PHE A 21 -7.59 -2.54 -7.46
C PHE A 21 -7.99 -2.66 -8.94
N GLU A 22 -7.30 -3.53 -9.67
CA GLU A 22 -7.31 -3.55 -11.13
C GLU A 22 -7.18 -4.97 -11.70
N GLN A 23 -7.53 -5.09 -12.98
CA GLN A 23 -7.56 -6.37 -13.66
C GLN A 23 -6.15 -6.95 -13.93
N HIS A 24 -5.93 -8.20 -13.50
CA HIS A 24 -4.66 -8.91 -13.66
C HIS A 24 -4.79 -10.19 -14.51
N GLY A 25 -5.65 -10.16 -15.52
CA GLY A 25 -6.03 -11.35 -16.29
C GLY A 25 -7.02 -12.26 -15.56
N PRO A 26 -7.34 -13.44 -16.13
CA PRO A 26 -8.41 -14.31 -15.62
C PRO A 26 -8.03 -15.12 -14.37
N HIS A 27 -6.76 -15.07 -13.93
CA HIS A 27 -6.23 -15.97 -12.90
C HIS A 27 -5.88 -15.28 -11.58
N LEU A 28 -5.69 -13.97 -11.60
CA LEU A 28 -5.24 -13.20 -10.45
C LEU A 28 -6.39 -12.33 -9.92
N PRO A 29 -6.46 -12.10 -8.61
CA PRO A 29 -7.49 -11.26 -8.01
C PRO A 29 -7.25 -9.78 -8.32
N LEU A 30 -8.27 -8.95 -8.12
CA LEU A 30 -8.21 -7.51 -8.41
C LEU A 30 -7.25 -6.74 -7.48
N ASP A 31 -7.01 -7.25 -6.27
CA ASP A 31 -6.14 -6.66 -5.26
C ASP A 31 -4.72 -7.25 -5.27
N THR A 32 -4.28 -7.80 -6.41
CA THR A 32 -2.96 -8.44 -6.58
C THR A 32 -1.83 -7.55 -6.08
N ASP A 33 -1.82 -6.28 -6.48
CA ASP A 33 -0.77 -5.33 -6.07
C ASP A 33 -0.77 -5.07 -4.56
N THR A 34 -1.95 -5.00 -3.96
CA THR A 34 -2.11 -4.82 -2.51
C THR A 34 -1.56 -6.05 -1.76
N ILE A 35 -1.88 -7.26 -2.22
CA ILE A 35 -1.36 -8.50 -1.64
C ILE A 35 0.17 -8.55 -1.74
N ILE A 36 0.74 -8.17 -2.88
CA ILE A 36 2.19 -8.17 -3.11
C ILE A 36 2.88 -7.18 -2.16
N ILE A 37 2.44 -5.92 -2.11
CA ILE A 37 3.12 -4.91 -1.31
C ILE A 37 3.01 -5.20 0.20
N ASP A 38 1.85 -5.65 0.67
CA ASP A 38 1.65 -6.06 2.06
C ASP A 38 2.58 -7.22 2.42
N SER A 39 2.71 -8.19 1.52
CA SER A 39 3.63 -9.32 1.70
C SER A 39 5.09 -8.88 1.74
N VAL A 40 5.52 -8.03 0.81
CA VAL A 40 6.90 -7.52 0.76
C VAL A 40 7.26 -6.80 2.05
N ILE A 41 6.37 -5.94 2.55
CA ILE A 41 6.59 -5.18 3.79
C ILE A 41 6.63 -6.11 5.00
N ALA A 42 5.71 -7.07 5.09
CA ALA A 42 5.70 -8.03 6.19
C ALA A 42 7.01 -8.82 6.26
N HIS A 43 7.55 -9.26 5.12
CA HIS A 43 8.85 -9.96 5.07
C HIS A 43 10.02 -9.02 5.40
N ALA A 44 10.04 -7.81 4.83
CA ALA A 44 11.13 -6.85 5.06
C ALA A 44 11.23 -6.41 6.53
N LEU A 45 10.09 -6.19 7.21
CA LEU A 45 10.08 -5.78 8.62
C LEU A 45 10.37 -6.94 9.59
N GLN A 46 10.31 -8.18 9.13
CA GLN A 46 10.70 -9.37 9.90
C GLN A 46 12.18 -9.74 9.72
N ASP A 47 12.87 -9.17 8.73
CA ASP A 47 14.29 -9.43 8.51
C ASP A 47 15.13 -8.90 9.68
N THR A 48 15.92 -9.78 10.30
CA THR A 48 16.80 -9.46 11.42
C THR A 48 17.88 -8.43 11.10
N GLN A 49 18.18 -8.19 9.82
CA GLN A 49 19.13 -7.16 9.39
C GLN A 49 18.48 -5.75 9.35
N VAL A 50 17.16 -5.66 9.49
CA VAL A 50 16.39 -4.42 9.46
C VAL A 50 16.00 -4.03 10.89
N ASP A 51 16.35 -2.81 11.30
CA ASP A 51 15.76 -2.22 12.51
C ASP A 51 14.34 -1.74 12.21
N SER A 52 13.35 -2.61 12.42
CA SER A 52 11.94 -2.29 12.17
C SER A 52 11.41 -1.09 12.96
N ARG A 53 12.08 -0.70 14.06
CA ARG A 53 11.71 0.48 14.87
C ARG A 53 12.06 1.81 14.18
N SER A 54 12.98 1.77 13.21
CA SER A 54 13.31 2.92 12.37
C SER A 54 12.21 3.27 11.37
N PHE A 55 11.15 2.45 11.27
CA PHE A 55 10.05 2.65 10.33
C PHE A 55 8.71 2.86 11.04
N VAL A 56 7.82 3.61 10.39
CA VAL A 56 6.40 3.72 10.74
C VAL A 56 5.61 3.26 9.53
N LEU A 57 4.78 2.24 9.69
CA LEU A 57 3.94 1.72 8.60
C LEU A 57 2.59 2.46 8.58
N ALA A 58 2.30 3.15 7.48
CA ALA A 58 0.97 3.69 7.22
C ALA A 58 0.03 2.58 6.69
N PRO A 59 -1.29 2.78 6.74
CA PRO A 59 -2.23 1.91 6.04
C PRO A 59 -1.95 1.87 4.53
N THR A 60 -2.13 0.69 3.93
CA THR A 60 -1.99 0.50 2.48
C THR A 60 -3.05 1.28 1.71
N ILE A 61 -2.61 2.01 0.68
CA ILE A 61 -3.50 2.62 -0.30
C ILE A 61 -3.77 1.55 -1.37
N ALA A 62 -4.97 0.96 -1.32
CA ALA A 62 -5.37 -0.15 -2.19
C ALA A 62 -6.01 0.30 -3.52
N ILE A 63 -6.35 1.58 -3.67
CA ILE A 63 -6.91 2.15 -4.90
C ILE A 63 -6.01 3.30 -5.31
N SER A 64 -5.40 3.20 -6.50
CA SER A 64 -4.51 4.19 -7.08
C SER A 64 -4.85 4.41 -8.56
N ALA A 65 -3.93 4.98 -9.34
CA ALA A 65 -4.15 5.20 -10.77
C ALA A 65 -4.07 3.87 -11.52
N SER A 66 -5.18 3.51 -12.18
CA SER A 66 -5.39 2.23 -12.89
C SER A 66 -6.24 2.42 -14.17
N ASP A 67 -6.15 3.59 -14.80
CA ASP A 67 -7.00 4.02 -15.91
C ASP A 67 -6.84 3.15 -17.17
N GLU A 68 -5.67 2.54 -17.37
CA GLU A 68 -5.43 1.56 -18.43
C GLU A 68 -6.34 0.33 -18.32
N HIS A 69 -6.89 0.07 -17.13
CA HIS A 69 -7.81 -1.03 -16.84
C HIS A 69 -9.29 -0.62 -16.77
N ALA A 70 -9.65 0.63 -17.09
CA ALA A 70 -11.01 1.17 -16.95
C ALA A 70 -12.10 0.42 -17.75
N GLY A 71 -11.72 -0.34 -18.78
CA GLY A 71 -12.62 -1.18 -19.57
C GLY A 71 -12.94 -2.55 -18.96
N PHE A 72 -12.27 -2.93 -17.87
CA PHE A 72 -12.46 -4.23 -17.22
C PHE A 72 -13.40 -4.11 -16.02
N PRO A 73 -14.46 -4.94 -15.94
CA PRO A 73 -15.36 -4.93 -14.80
C PRO A 73 -14.61 -5.18 -13.48
N GLY A 74 -14.88 -4.33 -12.49
CA GLY A 74 -14.30 -4.44 -11.15
C GLY A 74 -13.13 -3.50 -10.87
N THR A 75 -12.46 -2.96 -11.88
CA THR A 75 -11.37 -1.97 -11.69
C THR A 75 -11.88 -0.72 -10.97
N LEU A 76 -11.12 -0.24 -9.98
CA LEU A 76 -11.30 1.07 -9.34
C LEU A 76 -10.03 1.90 -9.58
N SER A 77 -10.18 3.11 -10.13
CA SER A 77 -9.06 4.04 -10.35
C SER A 77 -9.34 5.38 -9.66
N THR A 78 -8.30 6.04 -9.18
CA THR A 78 -8.37 7.45 -8.76
C THR A 78 -8.41 8.43 -9.92
N GLY A 79 -8.14 7.97 -11.15
CA GLY A 79 -7.94 8.84 -12.31
C GLY A 79 -6.51 9.37 -12.39
N THR A 80 -6.23 10.09 -13.48
CA THR A 80 -4.93 10.73 -13.77
C THR A 80 -4.95 12.25 -13.67
N GLU A 81 -6.08 12.85 -13.25
CA GLU A 81 -6.27 14.31 -13.10
C GLU A 81 -6.54 14.74 -11.65
#